data_AF-A0A7S3HN49-F1
#
_entry.id   AF-A0A7S3HN49-F1
#
_cell.length_a   1.000
_cell.length_b   1.000
_cell.length_c   1.000
_cell.angle_alpha   90.00
_cell.angle_beta   90.00
_cell.angle_gamma   90.00
#
_symmetry.space_group_name_H-M   'P 1'
#
loop_
_entity.id
_entity.type
_entity.pdbx_description
1 polymer ?
#
loop_
_entity_poly.entity_id
_entity_poly.type
_entity_poly.pdbx_seq_one_letter_code
_entity_poly.pdbx_strand_id
1 'polypeptide(L)'
;GKPQPLLISNLFDKNLMMETDTWVLPQLGVVGTLMACLAMKWFMTIMSLSLSMPTGVVAPTMIIGALLGRTYGFLIPDSIKDILLTNAAGEPGNEEEYGAFMARFAIIGAASFCAAVCRA
;
A
#
# COMPACT_ATOMS: atom_id res chain seq x y z
N GLY A 1 -15.59 11.18 10.13
CA GLY A 1 -14.62 10.48 9.27
C GLY A 1 -13.27 11.11 9.47
N LYS A 2 -12.25 10.33 9.85
CA LYS A 2 -10.88 10.86 10.05
C LYS A 2 -10.28 11.24 8.69
N PRO A 3 -9.39 12.25 8.63
CA PRO A 3 -8.99 12.86 7.37
C PRO A 3 -8.12 11.87 6.56
N GLN A 4 -8.55 11.59 5.33
CA GLN A 4 -7.83 10.77 4.32
C GLN A 4 -6.36 11.13 4.04
N PRO A 5 -5.83 12.36 4.28
CA PRO A 5 -4.42 12.69 4.05
C PRO A 5 -3.44 11.90 4.93
N LEU A 6 -3.83 11.52 6.16
CA LEU A 6 -2.98 10.74 7.07
C LEU A 6 -2.73 9.32 6.58
N LEU A 7 -3.67 8.76 5.82
CA LEU A 7 -3.57 7.40 5.28
C LEU A 7 -2.55 7.29 4.14
N ILE A 8 -2.22 8.42 3.48
CA ILE A 8 -1.25 8.47 2.39
C ILE A 8 0.17 8.65 2.93
N SER A 9 0.37 9.49 3.95
CA SER A 9 1.69 9.65 4.60
C SER A 9 2.14 8.35 5.26
N ASN A 10 1.22 7.62 5.89
CA ASN A 10 1.55 6.39 6.60
C ASN A 10 1.63 5.16 5.66
N LEU A 11 1.24 5.31 4.39
CA LEU A 11 1.27 4.24 3.39
C LEU A 11 2.70 3.81 3.01
N PHE A 12 3.69 4.64 3.32
CA PHE A 12 5.12 4.31 3.16
C PHE A 12 5.83 4.16 4.51
N ASP A 13 5.10 4.30 5.62
CA ASP A 13 5.66 4.16 6.95
C ASP A 13 5.73 2.68 7.36
N LYS A 14 6.86 2.33 7.98
CA LYS A 14 7.14 1.02 8.57
C LYS A 14 6.27 0.77 9.81
N ASN A 15 5.79 1.83 10.47
CA ASN A 15 4.97 1.76 11.69
C ASN A 15 3.47 1.55 11.45
N LEU A 16 3.00 1.52 10.19
CA LEU A 16 1.56 1.40 9.88
C LEU A 16 0.92 0.11 10.46
N MET A 17 1.71 -0.95 10.64
CA MET A 17 1.29 -2.21 11.28
C MET A 17 1.04 -2.06 12.79
N MET A 18 1.70 -1.10 13.44
CA MET A 18 1.54 -0.86 14.88
C MET A 18 0.36 0.09 15.16
N GLU A 19 -0.04 0.96 14.21
CA GLU A 19 -1.19 1.87 14.34
C GLU A 19 -2.47 1.38 13.61
N THR A 20 -2.79 0.10 13.77
CA THR A 20 -3.94 -0.56 13.11
C THR A 20 -5.30 0.10 13.46
N ASP A 21 -5.43 0.71 14.64
CA ASP A 21 -6.69 1.30 15.14
C ASP A 21 -7.09 2.62 14.48
N THR A 22 -6.19 3.28 13.74
CA THR A 22 -6.48 4.61 13.18
C THR A 22 -7.16 4.54 11.80
N TRP A 23 -6.97 3.43 11.06
CA TRP A 23 -7.36 3.32 9.66
C TRP A 23 -8.06 1.99 9.28
N VAL A 24 -8.05 0.97 10.16
CA VAL A 24 -8.74 -0.30 9.89
C VAL A 24 -10.18 -0.23 10.38
N LEU A 25 -11.09 -0.69 9.53
CA LEU A 25 -12.47 -0.98 9.91
C LEU A 25 -12.47 -2.36 10.56
N PRO A 26 -12.83 -2.48 11.85
CA PRO A 26 -12.75 -3.74 12.59
C PRO A 26 -13.60 -4.86 11.99
N GLN A 27 -14.62 -4.51 11.18
CA GLN A 27 -15.50 -5.46 10.50
C GLN A 27 -14.89 -6.06 9.22
N LEU A 28 -13.94 -5.37 8.58
CA LEU A 28 -13.40 -5.74 7.27
C LEU A 28 -11.96 -6.28 7.34
N GLY A 29 -11.28 -6.09 8.48
CA GLY A 29 -9.88 -6.44 8.66
C GLY A 29 -8.93 -5.59 7.80
N VAL A 30 -7.63 -5.80 7.99
CA VAL A 30 -6.54 -5.02 7.35
C VAL A 30 -6.55 -5.15 5.83
N VAL A 31 -6.63 -6.37 5.31
CA VAL A 31 -6.62 -6.63 3.86
C VAL A 31 -7.91 -6.13 3.21
N GLY A 32 -9.05 -6.32 3.88
CA GLY A 32 -10.34 -5.89 3.37
C GLY A 32 -10.45 -4.37 3.26
N THR A 33 -9.97 -3.62 4.25
CA THR A 33 -9.97 -2.14 4.16
C THR A 33 -9.08 -1.63 3.04
N LEU A 34 -7.90 -2.21 2.85
CA LEU A 34 -7.01 -1.84 1.75
C LEU A 34 -7.65 -2.14 0.38
N MET A 35 -8.31 -3.29 0.23
CA MET A 35 -9.03 -3.64 -1.01
C MET A 35 -10.24 -2.72 -1.26
N ALA A 36 -11.00 -2.36 -0.23
CA ALA A 36 -12.10 -1.41 -0.35
C ALA A 36 -11.60 0.00 -0.71
N CYS A 37 -10.48 0.44 -0.11
CA CYS A 37 -9.83 1.70 -0.46
C CYS A 37 -9.31 1.70 -1.90
N LEU A 38 -8.74 0.58 -2.37
CA LEU A 38 -8.32 0.40 -3.76
C LEU A 38 -9.52 0.55 -4.71
N ALA A 39 -10.60 -0.20 -4.47
CA ALA A 39 -11.79 -0.17 -5.32
C ALA A 39 -12.41 1.24 -5.38
N MET A 40 -12.54 1.91 -4.24
CA MET A 40 -13.04 3.29 -4.18
C MET A 40 -12.13 4.27 -4.91
N LYS A 41 -10.81 4.23 -4.68
CA LYS A 41 -9.86 5.13 -5.36
C LYS A 41 -9.78 4.86 -6.85
N TRP A 42 -9.87 3.61 -7.28
CA TRP A 42 -9.93 3.25 -8.69
C TRP A 42 -11.13 3.89 -9.38
N PHE A 43 -12.32 3.72 -8.80
CA PHE A 43 -13.55 4.28 -9.35
C PHE A 43 -13.54 5.82 -9.35
N MET A 44 -13.14 6.44 -8.24
CA MET A 44 -13.02 7.90 -8.14
C MET A 44 -12.00 8.47 -9.13
N THR A 45 -10.91 7.76 -9.41
CA THR A 45 -9.91 8.20 -10.39
C THR A 45 -10.48 8.19 -11.81
N ILE A 46 -11.21 7.16 -12.21
CA ILE A 46 -11.87 7.11 -13.52
C ILE A 46 -12.90 8.23 -13.66
N MET A 47 -13.72 8.45 -12.64
CA MET A 47 -14.71 9.53 -12.63
C MET A 47 -14.04 10.91 -12.70
N SER A 48 -12.96 11.12 -11.94
CA SER A 48 -12.23 12.38 -11.94
C SER A 48 -11.54 12.67 -13.26
N LEU A 49 -11.06 11.64 -13.98
CA LEU A 49 -10.45 11.78 -15.30
C LEU A 49 -11.49 12.01 -16.42
N SER A 50 -12.75 11.66 -16.17
CA SER A 50 -13.86 11.88 -17.12
C SER A 50 -14.38 13.32 -17.10
N LEU A 51 -13.95 14.15 -16.15
CA LEU A 51 -14.33 15.56 -16.04
C LEU A 51 -13.38 16.43 -16.88
N SER A 52 -13.96 17.40 -17.59
CA SER A 52 -13.24 18.34 -18.45
C SER A 52 -12.49 19.41 -17.62
N MET A 53 -11.51 18.98 -16.83
CA MET A 53 -10.63 19.86 -16.05
C MET A 53 -9.16 19.47 -16.30
N PRO A 54 -8.24 20.43 -16.34
CA PRO A 54 -6.81 20.12 -16.42
C PRO A 54 -6.39 19.41 -15.11
N THR A 55 -6.12 18.11 -15.19
CA THR A 55 -5.77 17.26 -14.04
C THR A 55 -4.52 16.42 -14.30
N GLY A 56 -3.73 16.19 -13.26
CA GLY A 56 -2.55 15.33 -13.29
C GLY A 56 -2.89 13.90 -12.91
N VAL A 57 -2.41 12.92 -13.69
CA VAL A 57 -2.69 11.48 -13.48
C VAL A 57 -1.61 10.75 -12.64
N VAL A 58 -0.44 11.37 -12.43
CA VAL A 58 0.72 10.73 -11.78
C VAL A 58 0.48 10.46 -10.29
N ALA A 59 -0.03 11.44 -9.53
CA ALA A 59 -0.31 11.27 -8.11
C ALA A 59 -1.36 10.18 -7.81
N PRO A 60 -2.55 10.15 -8.45
CA PRO A 60 -3.54 9.11 -8.18
C PRO A 60 -3.09 7.72 -8.61
N THR A 61 -2.34 7.60 -9.73
CA THR A 61 -1.80 6.31 -10.18
C THR A 61 -0.73 5.78 -9.23
N MET A 62 0.17 6.62 -8.75
CA MET A 62 1.16 6.24 -7.74
C MET A 62 0.50 5.70 -6.45
N ILE A 63 -0.58 6.33 -6.01
CA ILE A 63 -1.34 5.91 -4.81
C ILE A 63 -2.02 4.55 -5.03
N ILE A 64 -2.62 4.31 -6.20
CA ILE A 64 -3.25 3.03 -6.55
C ILE A 64 -2.18 1.92 -6.59
N GLY A 65 -1.04 2.20 -7.21
CA GLY A 65 0.09 1.28 -7.24
C GLY A 65 0.64 0.95 -5.86
N ALA A 66 0.74 1.96 -4.98
CA ALA A 66 1.22 1.77 -3.62
C ALA A 66 0.28 0.86 -2.80
N LEU A 67 -1.04 1.03 -2.98
CA LEU A 67 -2.05 0.17 -2.36
C LEU A 67 -1.93 -1.28 -2.87
N LEU A 68 -1.77 -1.47 -4.19
CA LEU A 68 -1.57 -2.80 -4.79
C LEU A 68 -0.29 -3.48 -4.30
N GLY A 69 0.81 -2.74 -4.24
CA GLY A 69 2.08 -3.27 -3.71
C GLY A 69 1.94 -3.69 -2.25
N ARG A 70 1.22 -2.90 -1.44
CA ARG A 70 1.03 -3.22 -0.03
C ARG A 70 0.11 -4.41 0.19
N THR A 71 -1.00 -4.54 -0.56
CA THR A 71 -1.85 -5.74 -0.50
C THR A 71 -1.12 -7.00 -0.97
N TYR A 72 -0.25 -6.88 -1.96
CA TYR A 72 0.61 -7.98 -2.40
C TYR A 72 1.57 -8.44 -1.29
N GLY A 73 2.13 -7.52 -0.52
CA GLY A 73 2.97 -7.85 0.64
C GLY A 73 2.27 -8.68 1.73
N PHE A 74 0.95 -8.53 1.88
CA PHE A 74 0.14 -9.36 2.80
C PHE A 74 -0.16 -10.75 2.26
N LEU A 75 -0.20 -10.93 0.94
CA LEU A 75 -0.47 -12.22 0.30
C LEU A 75 0.75 -13.16 0.29
N ILE A 76 1.94 -12.64 0.52
CA ILE A 76 3.16 -13.46 0.61
C ILE A 76 3.08 -14.30 1.91
N PRO A 77 3.27 -15.63 1.83
CA PRO A 77 3.24 -16.49 3.01
C PRO A 77 4.42 -16.23 3.93
N ASP A 78 4.21 -16.38 5.24
CA ASP A 78 5.19 -16.02 6.27
C ASP A 78 6.47 -16.85 6.16
N SER A 79 6.38 -18.11 5.69
CA SER A 79 7.56 -18.93 5.41
C SER A 79 8.53 -18.29 4.41
N ILE A 80 8.02 -17.56 3.41
CA ILE A 80 8.88 -16.86 2.44
C ILE A 80 9.48 -15.60 3.05
N LYS A 81 8.72 -14.92 3.93
CA LYS A 81 9.18 -13.70 4.61
C LYS A 81 10.27 -14.03 5.63
N ASP A 82 10.10 -15.09 6.42
CA ASP A 82 11.10 -15.56 7.37
C ASP A 82 12.41 -15.93 6.67
N ILE A 83 12.33 -16.62 5.52
CA ILE A 83 13.52 -16.95 4.72
C ILE A 83 14.22 -15.69 4.19
N LEU A 84 13.46 -14.67 3.77
CA LEU A 84 13.99 -13.42 3.21
C LEU A 84 14.53 -12.45 4.27
N LEU A 85 13.97 -12.49 5.48
CA LEU A 85 14.33 -11.60 6.60
C LEU A 85 15.25 -12.29 7.62
N THR A 86 15.64 -13.54 7.39
CA THR A 86 16.65 -14.22 8.21
C THR A 86 17.96 -13.44 8.15
N ASN A 87 18.37 -12.90 9.29
CA ASN A 87 19.63 -12.17 9.42
C ASN A 87 20.82 -13.16 9.38
N ALA A 88 22.05 -12.66 9.21
CA ALA A 88 23.25 -13.51 9.12
C ALA A 88 23.51 -14.44 10.33
N ALA A 89 22.78 -14.22 11.44
CA ALA A 89 22.81 -15.00 12.67
C ALA A 89 21.72 -16.11 12.76
N GLY A 90 20.82 -16.23 11.76
CA GLY A 90 19.80 -17.29 11.73
C GLY A 90 18.56 -17.04 12.60
N GLU A 91 18.40 -15.83 13.14
CA GLU A 91 17.21 -15.44 13.93
C GLU A 91 16.07 -14.94 13.02
N PRO A 92 14.79 -15.23 13.35
CA PRO A 92 13.64 -14.71 12.61
C PRO A 92 13.57 -13.19 12.69
N GLY A 93 13.15 -12.56 11.58
CA GLY A 93 13.13 -11.10 11.43
C GLY A 93 12.26 -10.39 12.47
N ASN A 94 12.65 -9.18 12.86
CA ASN A 94 11.92 -8.38 13.84
C ASN A 94 10.64 -7.74 13.23
N GLU A 95 9.61 -7.42 14.03
CA GLU A 95 8.34 -6.83 13.55
C GLU A 95 8.55 -5.53 12.74
N GLU A 96 9.59 -4.77 13.07
CA GLU A 96 9.99 -3.58 12.29
C GLU A 96 10.49 -3.91 10.88
N GLU A 97 11.19 -5.03 10.71
CA GLU A 97 11.72 -5.48 9.42
C GLU A 97 10.60 -5.99 8.52
N TYR A 98 9.62 -6.66 9.12
CA TYR A 98 8.36 -7.03 8.48
C TYR A 98 7.60 -5.80 7.95
N GLY A 99 7.45 -4.76 8.78
CA GLY A 99 6.85 -3.49 8.39
C GLY A 99 7.62 -2.79 7.25
N ALA A 100 8.95 -2.78 7.34
CA ALA A 100 9.81 -2.21 6.31
C ALA A 100 9.75 -2.97 4.98
N PHE A 101 9.67 -4.31 5.02
CA PHE A 101 9.50 -5.14 3.83
C PHE A 101 8.21 -4.78 3.09
N MET A 102 7.09 -4.67 3.80
CA MET A 102 5.81 -4.29 3.18
C MET A 102 5.82 -2.87 2.62
N ALA A 103 6.48 -1.93 3.29
CA ALA A 103 6.65 -0.57 2.77
C ALA A 103 7.46 -0.57 1.46
N ARG A 104 8.50 -1.41 1.33
CA ARG A 104 9.26 -1.57 0.08
C ARG A 104 8.40 -2.11 -1.06
N PHE A 105 7.53 -3.09 -0.80
CA PHE A 105 6.57 -3.56 -1.81
C PHE A 105 5.60 -2.47 -2.23
N ALA A 106 5.14 -1.62 -1.31
CA ALA A 106 4.32 -0.46 -1.65
C ALA A 106 5.06 0.52 -2.58
N ILE A 107 6.34 0.82 -2.33
CA ILE A 107 7.15 1.69 -3.19
C ILE A 107 7.31 1.10 -4.60
N ILE A 108 7.64 -0.20 -4.69
CA ILE A 108 7.80 -0.90 -5.97
C ILE A 108 6.45 -0.96 -6.72
N GLY A 109 5.35 -1.21 -6.02
CA GLY A 109 4.00 -1.17 -6.58
C GLY A 109 3.63 0.21 -7.11
N ALA A 110 3.96 1.27 -6.37
CA ALA A 110 3.73 2.65 -6.76
C ALA A 110 4.48 3.01 -8.04
N ALA A 111 5.77 2.69 -8.10
CA ALA A 111 6.62 2.96 -9.25
C ALA A 111 6.21 2.16 -10.49
N SER A 112 6.00 0.85 -10.35
CA SER A 112 5.64 -0.05 -11.47
C SER A 112 4.28 0.29 -12.07
N PHE A 113 3.27 0.58 -11.24
CA PHE A 113 1.95 0.94 -11.74
C PHE A 113 1.95 2.32 -12.41
N CYS A 114 2.64 3.30 -11.83
CA CYS A 114 2.78 4.62 -12.45
C CYS A 114 3.51 4.53 -13.80
N ALA A 115 4.60 3.75 -13.89
CA ALA A 115 5.31 3.52 -15.14
C ALA A 115 4.42 2.84 -16.20
N ALA A 116 3.62 1.85 -15.80
CA ALA A 116 2.68 1.17 -16.69
C ALA A 116 1.61 2.11 -17.25
N VAL A 117 1.05 3.01 -16.43
CA VAL A 117 0.03 3.98 -16.88
C VAL A 117 0.63 5.09 -17.74
N CYS A 118 1.80 5.61 -17.36
CA CYS A 118 2.48 6.66 -18.11
C CYS A 118 3.22 6.13 -19.35
N ARG A 119 3.38 4.80 -19.47
CA ARG A 119 4.19 4.14 -20.52
C ARG A 119 5.60 4.73 -20.61
N ALA A 120 6.24 4.88 -19.45
CA ALA A 120 7.57 5.46 -19.28
C ALA A 120 8.59 4.43 -18.79
#